data_AF-A0A8H6UY82-F1
#
_entry.id   AF-A0A8H6UY82-F1
#
_cell.length_a   1.000
_cell.length_b   1.000
_cell.length_c   1.000
_cell.angle_alpha   90.00
_cell.angle_beta   90.00
_cell.angle_gamma   90.00
#
_symmetry.space_group_name_H-M   'P 1'
#
loop_
_entity.id
_entity.type
_entity.pdbx_description
1 polymer ?
#
loop_
_entity_poly.entity_id
_entity_poly.type
_entity_poly.pdbx_seq_one_letter_code
_entity_poly.pdbx_strand_id
1 'polypeptide(L)'
;MPVIHEAALVKSAAVPLQDPDYQRVAEDKTVQPEGAILVDLAVHKEGVHTALRKYGVIDFVPMSDDDPVVLSQPGEIMEDKRVAAYENMLERYSRYLREECRLLGPVATVWVAERLAGIENRLSVLCPSRLETIRIRCPKYKSHPWEIIQKLGLGDVVREAVPLEVQPISQESVQVDLAAEPSGISTIRSLCELVEFQRLSEDDPIIQMQPDGDPRVRMFNGYNRVRRLYTEARALRQIDGSLMLWYEKEIMDLDGRIGRLRYV
;
A
#
# COMPACT_ATOMS: atom_id res chain seq x y z
N MET A 1 16.52 -31.46 -21.94
CA MET A 1 16.18 -30.29 -22.79
C MET A 1 16.06 -30.78 -24.23
N PRO A 2 15.06 -30.38 -25.04
CA PRO A 2 14.22 -29.18 -24.94
C PRO A 2 12.69 -29.48 -24.90
N VAL A 3 11.91 -28.74 -24.09
CA VAL A 3 10.42 -28.71 -24.20
C VAL A 3 9.89 -27.26 -24.29
N ILE A 4 10.78 -26.28 -24.45
CA ILE A 4 10.40 -24.86 -24.37
C ILE A 4 9.96 -24.29 -25.75
N HIS A 5 10.14 -25.02 -26.86
CA HIS A 5 9.91 -24.45 -28.20
C HIS A 5 8.51 -24.64 -28.81
N GLU A 6 7.58 -25.35 -28.16
CA GLU A 6 6.26 -25.63 -28.77
C GLU A 6 5.07 -24.99 -28.02
N ALA A 7 5.33 -23.99 -27.16
CA ALA A 7 4.30 -23.26 -26.42
C ALA A 7 3.93 -21.89 -27.04
N ALA A 8 4.55 -21.50 -28.16
CA ALA A 8 4.45 -20.16 -28.73
C ALA A 8 3.11 -19.84 -29.43
N LEU A 9 2.16 -20.78 -29.51
CA LEU A 9 0.93 -20.61 -30.30
C LEU A 9 -0.35 -20.31 -29.50
N VAL A 10 -0.30 -20.23 -28.16
CA VAL A 10 -1.54 -20.07 -27.34
C VAL A 10 -1.40 -19.10 -26.15
N LYS A 11 -0.22 -18.52 -25.87
CA LYS A 11 0.00 -17.70 -24.67
C LYS A 11 0.33 -16.25 -25.00
N SER A 12 -0.45 -15.32 -24.44
CA SER A 12 -0.22 -13.88 -24.59
C SER A 12 0.47 -13.28 -23.35
N ALA A 13 0.20 -13.82 -22.15
CA ALA A 13 0.91 -13.53 -20.90
C ALA A 13 0.72 -14.66 -19.88
N ALA A 14 1.64 -14.78 -18.91
CA ALA A 14 1.56 -15.74 -17.82
C ALA A 14 2.20 -15.15 -16.55
N VAL A 15 1.39 -14.83 -15.54
CA VAL A 15 1.86 -14.22 -14.29
C VAL A 15 1.89 -15.27 -13.17
N PRO A 16 3.08 -15.67 -12.66
CA PRO A 16 3.17 -16.61 -11.54
C PRO A 16 2.60 -16.02 -10.26
N LEU A 17 1.59 -16.67 -9.67
CA LEU A 17 0.92 -16.21 -8.44
C LEU A 17 1.55 -16.77 -7.17
N GLN A 18 2.40 -17.79 -7.28
CA GLN A 18 3.15 -18.39 -6.17
C GLN A 18 4.66 -18.20 -6.35
N ASP A 19 5.41 -18.29 -5.25
CA ASP A 19 6.86 -18.35 -5.32
C ASP A 19 7.29 -19.71 -5.91
N PRO A 20 8.19 -19.76 -6.89
CA PRO A 20 8.75 -21.01 -7.40
C PRO A 20 9.37 -21.89 -6.30
N ASP A 21 9.88 -21.28 -5.23
CA ASP A 21 10.53 -21.95 -4.10
C ASP A 21 9.55 -22.24 -2.95
N TYR A 22 8.23 -22.02 -3.15
CA TYR A 22 7.22 -22.29 -2.13
C TYR A 22 7.17 -23.78 -1.78
N GLN A 23 7.74 -24.14 -0.63
CA GLN A 23 7.63 -25.48 -0.04
C GLN A 23 6.39 -25.56 0.85
N ARG A 24 5.60 -26.62 0.66
CA ARG A 24 4.30 -26.82 1.32
C ARG A 24 4.41 -26.88 2.84
N VAL A 25 3.36 -26.38 3.51
CA VAL A 25 3.02 -26.79 4.88
C VAL A 25 2.16 -28.06 4.77
N ALA A 26 2.46 -29.08 5.57
CA ALA A 26 1.99 -30.48 5.42
C ALA A 26 0.46 -30.71 5.52
N GLU A 27 -0.35 -29.67 5.71
CA GLU A 27 -1.80 -29.77 5.98
C GLU A 27 -2.70 -29.18 4.86
N ASP A 28 -2.12 -28.69 3.77
CA ASP A 28 -2.87 -28.11 2.65
C ASP A 28 -3.56 -29.19 1.81
N LYS A 29 -4.91 -29.23 1.85
CA LYS A 29 -5.75 -30.22 1.17
C LYS A 29 -5.89 -29.98 -0.34
N THR A 30 -5.31 -28.91 -0.87
CA THR A 30 -5.33 -28.65 -2.30
C THR A 30 -4.29 -29.51 -3.01
N VAL A 31 -4.74 -30.62 -3.62
CA VAL A 31 -3.90 -31.60 -4.33
C VAL A 31 -3.31 -31.00 -5.60
N GLN A 32 -2.27 -30.19 -5.49
CA GLN A 32 -1.43 -29.85 -6.64
C GLN A 32 -0.36 -30.95 -6.82
N PRO A 33 0.12 -31.22 -8.05
CA PRO A 33 1.31 -32.04 -8.25
C PRO A 33 2.55 -31.40 -7.59
N GLU A 34 3.53 -32.21 -7.18
CA GLU A 34 4.80 -31.71 -6.66
C GLU A 34 5.51 -30.83 -7.72
N GLY A 35 5.95 -29.63 -7.32
CA GLY A 35 6.56 -28.65 -8.22
C GLY A 35 5.60 -27.89 -9.15
N ALA A 36 4.28 -28.07 -9.01
CA ALA A 36 3.31 -27.23 -9.72
C ALA A 36 3.23 -25.83 -9.08
N ILE A 37 3.12 -24.80 -9.92
CA ILE A 37 2.90 -23.42 -9.50
C ILE A 37 1.57 -22.91 -10.05
N LEU A 38 0.88 -22.09 -9.26
CA LEU A 38 -0.30 -21.38 -9.72
C LEU A 38 0.09 -20.18 -10.60
N VAL A 39 -0.58 -20.04 -11.75
CA VAL A 39 -0.30 -19.00 -12.75
C VAL A 39 -1.61 -18.40 -13.25
N ASP A 40 -1.68 -17.09 -13.35
CA ASP A 40 -2.76 -16.39 -14.08
C ASP A 40 -2.39 -16.29 -15.56
N LEU A 41 -3.24 -16.81 -16.43
CA LEU A 41 -2.96 -16.95 -17.87
C LEU A 41 -3.86 -16.04 -18.69
N ALA A 42 -3.23 -15.17 -19.48
CA ALA A 42 -3.92 -14.44 -20.55
C ALA A 42 -3.92 -15.30 -21.82
N VAL A 43 -5.10 -15.79 -22.20
CA VAL A 43 -5.29 -16.66 -23.36
C VAL A 43 -6.28 -16.02 -24.32
N HIS A 44 -5.98 -16.05 -25.62
CA HIS A 44 -6.94 -15.66 -26.64
C HIS A 44 -8.20 -16.53 -26.55
N LYS A 45 -9.36 -15.97 -26.92
CA LYS A 45 -10.66 -16.64 -26.81
C LYS A 45 -10.65 -18.02 -27.48
N GLU A 46 -9.98 -18.13 -28.63
CA GLU A 46 -9.84 -19.37 -29.41
C GLU A 46 -8.94 -20.41 -28.70
N GLY A 47 -8.02 -19.96 -27.86
CA GLY A 47 -7.08 -20.79 -27.12
C GLY A 47 -7.61 -21.33 -25.79
N VAL A 48 -8.74 -20.83 -25.28
CA VAL A 48 -9.28 -21.19 -23.95
C VAL A 48 -9.51 -22.70 -23.83
N HIS A 49 -10.15 -23.32 -24.81
CA HIS A 49 -10.42 -24.76 -24.77
C HIS A 49 -9.14 -25.60 -24.75
N THR A 50 -8.11 -25.17 -25.49
CA THR A 50 -6.79 -25.82 -25.49
C THR A 50 -6.10 -25.66 -24.15
N ALA A 51 -6.16 -24.47 -23.55
CA ALA A 51 -5.61 -24.22 -22.22
C ALA A 51 -6.29 -25.10 -21.15
N LEU A 52 -7.62 -25.16 -21.15
CA LEU A 52 -8.38 -25.99 -20.21
C LEU A 52 -8.08 -27.49 -20.37
N ARG A 53 -7.95 -27.98 -21.61
CA ARG A 53 -7.56 -29.39 -21.84
C ARG A 53 -6.15 -29.69 -21.33
N LYS A 54 -5.23 -28.73 -21.42
CA LYS A 54 -3.82 -28.92 -21.08
C LYS A 54 -3.53 -28.75 -19.59
N TYR A 55 -4.20 -27.80 -18.95
CA TYR A 55 -3.91 -27.39 -17.57
C TYR A 55 -5.01 -27.76 -16.58
N GLY A 56 -6.16 -28.25 -17.06
CA GLY A 56 -7.31 -28.60 -16.23
C GLY A 56 -8.18 -27.40 -15.88
N VAL A 57 -9.37 -27.71 -15.33
CA VAL A 57 -10.19 -26.73 -14.62
C VAL A 57 -9.71 -26.71 -13.18
N ILE A 58 -9.47 -25.52 -12.67
CA ILE A 58 -9.16 -25.32 -11.26
C ILE A 58 -10.49 -25.04 -10.55
N ASP A 59 -10.89 -25.93 -9.65
CA ASP A 59 -12.20 -25.91 -8.97
C ASP A 59 -12.29 -24.90 -7.80
N PHE A 60 -11.42 -23.89 -7.73
CA PHE A 60 -11.50 -22.86 -6.69
C PHE A 60 -11.96 -21.52 -7.25
N VAL A 61 -12.65 -20.76 -6.39
CA VAL A 61 -13.06 -19.39 -6.67
C VAL A 61 -11.85 -18.48 -6.40
N PRO A 62 -11.35 -17.74 -7.39
CA PRO A 62 -10.17 -16.89 -7.19
C PRO A 62 -10.36 -15.93 -6.02
N MET A 63 -9.35 -15.88 -5.15
CA MET A 63 -9.27 -15.02 -3.96
C MET A 63 -10.39 -15.23 -2.93
N SER A 64 -11.00 -16.43 -2.91
CA SER A 64 -11.84 -16.87 -1.81
C SER A 64 -11.00 -17.30 -0.60
N ASP A 65 -11.67 -17.61 0.50
CA ASP A 65 -11.02 -18.11 1.71
C ASP A 65 -10.38 -19.50 1.52
N ASP A 66 -10.78 -20.21 0.46
CA ASP A 66 -10.24 -21.51 0.06
C ASP A 66 -9.16 -21.40 -1.04
N ASP A 67 -8.85 -20.18 -1.52
CA ASP A 67 -7.83 -19.99 -2.55
C ASP A 67 -6.42 -20.24 -1.97
N PRO A 68 -5.59 -21.10 -2.57
CA PRO A 68 -4.22 -21.35 -2.12
C PRO A 68 -3.34 -20.08 -2.02
N VAL A 69 -3.57 -19.07 -2.87
CA VAL A 69 -2.86 -17.78 -2.79
C VAL A 69 -3.19 -17.06 -1.50
N VAL A 70 -4.45 -17.14 -1.04
CA VAL A 70 -4.92 -16.54 0.22
C VAL A 70 -4.43 -17.35 1.42
N LEU A 71 -4.61 -18.67 1.40
CA LEU A 71 -4.27 -19.54 2.51
C LEU A 71 -2.77 -19.52 2.87
N SER A 72 -1.91 -19.34 1.86
CA SER A 72 -0.45 -19.27 2.00
C SER A 72 0.08 -17.97 2.64
N GLN A 73 -0.76 -16.95 2.80
CA GLN A 73 -0.33 -15.67 3.37
C GLN A 73 -0.21 -15.71 4.89
N PRO A 74 0.70 -14.89 5.46
CA PRO A 74 0.71 -14.64 6.89
C PRO A 74 -0.59 -13.92 7.32
N GLY A 75 -1.04 -14.19 8.55
CA GLY A 75 -2.22 -13.56 9.14
C GLY A 75 -2.97 -14.51 10.08
N GLU A 76 -3.49 -13.97 11.17
CA GLU A 76 -4.26 -14.75 12.15
C GLU A 76 -5.73 -14.93 11.72
N ILE A 77 -6.27 -13.95 11.00
CA ILE A 77 -7.65 -13.95 10.46
C ILE A 77 -7.64 -13.97 8.93
N MET A 78 -8.75 -14.41 8.34
CA MET A 78 -8.86 -14.56 6.89
C MET A 78 -8.83 -13.23 6.14
N GLU A 79 -9.34 -12.16 6.74
CA GLU A 79 -9.29 -10.81 6.17
C GLU A 79 -7.84 -10.36 5.95
N ASP A 80 -6.97 -10.51 6.95
CA ASP A 80 -5.54 -10.15 6.85
C ASP A 80 -4.84 -10.96 5.76
N LYS A 81 -5.14 -12.27 5.70
CA LYS A 81 -4.60 -13.15 4.65
C LYS A 81 -5.03 -12.71 3.26
N ARG A 82 -6.30 -12.32 3.08
CA ARG A 82 -6.80 -11.81 1.80
C ARG A 82 -6.11 -10.52 1.42
N VAL A 83 -5.94 -9.60 2.36
CA VAL A 83 -5.22 -8.34 2.13
C VAL A 83 -3.79 -8.62 1.67
N ALA A 84 -3.05 -9.43 2.43
CA ALA A 84 -1.68 -9.82 2.09
C ALA A 84 -1.61 -10.51 0.71
N ALA A 85 -2.61 -11.33 0.36
CA ALA A 85 -2.65 -12.02 -0.92
C ALA A 85 -2.81 -11.04 -2.08
N TYR A 86 -3.74 -10.09 -1.95
CA TYR A 86 -3.92 -9.05 -2.95
C TYR A 86 -2.71 -8.10 -3.03
N GLU A 87 -2.04 -7.79 -1.92
CA GLU A 87 -0.79 -7.02 -1.91
C GLU A 87 0.33 -7.74 -2.65
N ASN A 88 0.49 -9.04 -2.40
CA ASN A 88 1.46 -9.88 -3.09
C ASN A 88 1.17 -9.95 -4.59
N MET A 89 -0.10 -10.08 -4.98
CA MET A 89 -0.51 -10.02 -6.39
C MET A 89 -0.22 -8.65 -7.00
N LEU A 90 -0.51 -7.56 -6.30
CA LEU A 90 -0.25 -6.20 -6.75
C LEU A 90 1.24 -6.02 -7.08
N GLU A 91 2.12 -6.47 -6.18
CA GLU A 91 3.57 -6.45 -6.39
C GLU A 91 3.98 -7.27 -7.62
N ARG A 92 3.49 -8.51 -7.73
CA ARG A 92 3.80 -9.42 -8.85
C ARG A 92 3.38 -8.85 -10.19
N TYR A 93 2.14 -8.36 -10.30
CA TYR A 93 1.62 -7.73 -11.52
C TYR A 93 2.38 -6.44 -11.86
N SER A 94 2.68 -5.61 -10.86
CA SER A 94 3.47 -4.39 -11.05
C SER A 94 4.89 -4.72 -11.54
N ARG A 95 5.53 -5.74 -10.96
CA ARG A 95 6.84 -6.22 -11.39
C ARG A 95 6.79 -6.76 -12.82
N TYR A 96 5.83 -7.61 -13.13
CA TYR A 96 5.62 -8.15 -14.47
C TYR A 96 5.43 -7.04 -15.51
N LEU A 97 4.66 -6.00 -15.18
CA LEU A 97 4.47 -4.83 -16.05
C LEU A 97 5.75 -3.98 -16.20
N ARG A 98 6.65 -3.95 -15.22
CA ARG A 98 7.92 -3.21 -15.34
C ARG A 98 8.99 -3.99 -16.11
N GLU A 99 9.09 -5.28 -15.83
CA GLU A 99 10.23 -6.12 -16.26
C GLU A 99 9.93 -6.87 -17.56
N GLU A 100 8.70 -7.38 -17.72
CA GLU A 100 8.33 -8.25 -18.84
C GLU A 100 7.46 -7.55 -19.89
N CYS A 101 6.93 -6.35 -19.62
CA CYS A 101 6.03 -5.63 -20.54
C CYS A 101 6.62 -5.41 -21.94
N ARG A 102 7.94 -5.28 -22.08
CA ARG A 102 8.60 -5.15 -23.40
C ARG A 102 8.46 -6.41 -24.27
N LEU A 103 8.18 -7.56 -23.66
CA LEU A 103 7.95 -8.84 -24.34
C LEU A 103 6.46 -9.10 -24.58
N LEU A 104 5.57 -8.29 -24.02
CA LEU A 104 4.13 -8.43 -24.17
C LEU A 104 3.64 -7.76 -25.46
N GLY A 105 2.73 -8.44 -26.17
CA GLY A 105 1.94 -7.80 -27.21
C GLY A 105 0.96 -6.77 -26.60
N PRO A 106 0.48 -5.79 -27.37
CA PRO A 106 -0.41 -4.73 -26.86
C PRO A 106 -1.64 -5.24 -26.09
N VAL A 107 -2.25 -6.34 -26.56
CA VAL A 107 -3.41 -6.96 -25.91
C VAL A 107 -3.06 -7.51 -24.53
N ALA A 108 -1.89 -8.12 -24.39
CA ALA A 108 -1.43 -8.64 -23.11
C ALA A 108 -1.10 -7.51 -22.13
N THR A 109 -0.50 -6.40 -22.60
CA THR A 109 -0.25 -5.22 -21.78
C THR A 109 -1.55 -4.63 -21.21
N VAL A 110 -2.59 -4.49 -22.04
CA VAL A 110 -3.90 -3.99 -21.59
C VAL A 110 -4.50 -4.94 -20.55
N TRP A 111 -4.47 -6.25 -20.80
CA TRP A 111 -4.98 -7.25 -19.85
C TRP A 111 -4.26 -7.19 -18.49
N VAL A 112 -2.93 -7.07 -18.47
CA VAL A 112 -2.15 -6.93 -17.23
C VAL A 112 -2.53 -5.65 -16.49
N ALA A 113 -2.68 -4.53 -17.20
CA ALA A 113 -3.07 -3.26 -16.60
C ALA A 113 -4.50 -3.30 -16.02
N GLU A 114 -5.46 -3.89 -16.74
CA GLU A 114 -6.82 -4.09 -16.24
C GLU A 114 -6.85 -4.99 -15.00
N ARG A 115 -6.03 -6.05 -14.98
CA ARG A 115 -5.89 -6.90 -13.80
C ARG A 115 -5.30 -6.17 -12.61
N LEU A 116 -4.26 -5.38 -12.82
CA LEU A 116 -3.65 -4.54 -11.78
C LEU A 116 -4.68 -3.57 -11.18
N ALA A 117 -5.43 -2.85 -12.01
CA ALA A 117 -6.48 -1.94 -11.55
C ALA A 117 -7.60 -2.68 -10.77
N GLY A 118 -7.96 -3.88 -11.22
CA GLY A 118 -8.92 -4.73 -10.50
C GLY A 118 -8.43 -5.16 -9.11
N ILE A 119 -7.13 -5.48 -8.98
CA ILE A 119 -6.48 -5.81 -7.70
C ILE A 119 -6.49 -4.58 -6.77
N GLU A 120 -6.10 -3.41 -7.27
CA GLU A 120 -6.12 -2.16 -6.51
C GLU A 120 -7.51 -1.82 -5.99
N ASN A 121 -8.53 -1.97 -6.84
CA ASN A 121 -9.92 -1.74 -6.44
C ASN A 121 -10.42 -2.78 -5.41
N ARG A 122 -9.92 -4.02 -5.44
CA ARG A 122 -10.26 -5.00 -4.38
C ARG A 122 -9.58 -4.67 -3.06
N LEU A 123 -8.32 -4.23 -3.11
CA LEU A 123 -7.58 -3.77 -1.93
C LEU A 123 -8.24 -2.56 -1.28
N SER A 124 -8.75 -1.60 -2.05
CA SER A 124 -9.45 -0.44 -1.50
C SER A 124 -10.77 -0.82 -0.81
N VAL A 125 -11.43 -1.89 -1.25
CA VAL A 125 -12.64 -2.41 -0.58
C VAL A 125 -12.29 -3.21 0.68
N LEU A 126 -11.26 -4.06 0.61
CA LEU A 126 -10.85 -4.94 1.73
C LEU A 126 -10.14 -4.19 2.84
N CYS A 127 -9.32 -3.20 2.48
CA CYS A 127 -8.72 -2.27 3.41
C CYS A 127 -9.05 -0.83 2.96
N PRO A 128 -10.23 -0.31 3.35
CA PRO A 128 -10.56 1.08 3.09
C PRO A 128 -9.52 2.05 3.68
N SER A 129 -8.83 1.64 4.76
CA SER A 129 -7.88 2.47 5.51
C SER A 129 -6.41 2.41 5.03
N ARG A 130 -6.11 2.03 3.78
CA ARG A 130 -4.71 1.96 3.27
C ARG A 130 -4.04 3.32 3.07
N LEU A 131 -4.59 4.40 3.62
CA LEU A 131 -3.89 5.67 3.61
C LEU A 131 -2.58 5.53 4.39
N GLU A 132 -1.50 5.85 3.71
CA GLU A 132 -0.17 5.94 4.30
C GLU A 132 0.08 7.37 4.73
N THR A 133 0.77 7.52 5.86
CA THR A 133 1.18 8.84 6.33
C THR A 133 2.52 9.20 5.72
N ILE A 134 2.54 10.22 4.87
CA ILE A 134 3.78 10.78 4.30
C ILE A 134 4.03 12.15 4.91
N ARG A 135 5.23 12.36 5.46
CA ARG A 135 5.65 13.68 5.92
C ARG A 135 6.42 14.41 4.83
N ILE A 136 5.96 15.62 4.51
CA ILE A 136 6.61 16.51 3.54
C ILE A 136 6.89 17.89 4.15
N ARG A 137 7.76 18.64 3.49
CA ARG A 137 7.89 20.09 3.70
C ARG A 137 7.14 20.82 2.59
N CYS A 138 6.17 21.62 3.00
CA CYS A 138 5.51 22.56 2.11
C CYS A 138 6.13 23.94 2.31
N PRO A 139 6.43 24.72 1.26
CA PRO A 139 6.84 26.11 1.43
C PRO A 139 5.76 26.86 2.21
N LYS A 140 6.18 27.80 3.06
CA LYS A 140 5.28 28.56 3.94
C LYS A 140 4.49 29.56 3.11
N TYR A 141 3.26 29.20 2.75
CA TYR A 141 2.31 30.09 2.09
C TYR A 141 1.31 30.68 3.10
N LYS A 142 0.61 31.75 2.71
CA LYS A 142 -0.51 32.34 3.46
C LYS A 142 -1.77 31.46 3.48
N SER A 143 -1.70 30.25 2.92
CA SER A 143 -2.86 29.39 2.72
C SER A 143 -2.61 27.96 3.16
N HIS A 144 -3.70 27.21 3.33
CA HIS A 144 -3.69 25.85 3.89
C HIS A 144 -2.86 24.91 3.00
N PRO A 145 -2.07 23.96 3.55
CA PRO A 145 -1.25 23.03 2.76
C PRO A 145 -2.01 22.30 1.64
N TRP A 146 -3.28 22.02 1.89
CA TRP A 146 -4.19 21.43 0.92
C TRP A 146 -4.23 22.16 -0.43
N GLU A 147 -4.14 23.49 -0.47
CA GLU A 147 -4.12 24.23 -1.73
C GLU A 147 -2.87 23.94 -2.56
N ILE A 148 -1.74 23.65 -1.90
CA ILE A 148 -0.49 23.29 -2.57
C ILE A 148 -0.64 21.90 -3.19
N ILE A 149 -1.19 20.96 -2.43
CA ILE A 149 -1.49 19.59 -2.91
C ILE A 149 -2.36 19.64 -4.17
N GLN A 150 -3.40 20.49 -4.18
CA GLN A 150 -4.24 20.68 -5.36
C GLN A 150 -3.47 21.29 -6.55
N LYS A 151 -2.64 22.31 -6.32
CA LYS A 151 -1.82 22.93 -7.38
C LYS A 151 -0.79 21.97 -7.99
N LEU A 152 -0.29 21.03 -7.19
CA LEU A 152 0.61 19.97 -7.64
C LEU A 152 -0.11 18.82 -8.35
N GLY A 153 -1.45 18.89 -8.46
CA GLY A 153 -2.24 17.83 -9.11
C GLY A 153 -2.28 16.53 -8.32
N LEU A 154 -2.07 16.58 -6.99
CA LEU A 154 -2.03 15.41 -6.10
C LEU A 154 -3.37 15.13 -5.41
N GLY A 155 -4.45 15.84 -5.77
CA GLY A 155 -5.75 15.74 -5.11
C GLY A 155 -6.52 14.44 -5.37
N ASP A 156 -6.09 13.66 -6.36
CA ASP A 156 -6.61 12.32 -6.64
C ASP A 156 -6.05 11.26 -5.69
N VAL A 157 -4.79 11.43 -5.26
CA VAL A 157 -4.07 10.46 -4.42
C VAL A 157 -3.87 10.90 -2.97
N VAL A 158 -3.97 12.18 -2.65
CA VAL A 158 -3.92 12.69 -1.26
C VAL A 158 -5.34 12.93 -0.77
N ARG A 159 -5.70 12.33 0.36
CA ARG A 159 -7.03 12.46 0.99
C ARG A 159 -7.07 13.52 2.09
N GLU A 160 -5.93 13.81 2.70
CA GLU A 160 -5.83 14.85 3.74
C GLU A 160 -4.41 15.41 3.83
N ALA A 161 -4.31 16.67 4.26
CA ALA A 161 -3.04 17.33 4.53
C ALA A 161 -3.10 18.05 5.89
N VAL A 162 -2.52 17.45 6.92
CA VAL A 162 -2.50 17.98 8.28
C VAL A 162 -1.24 18.83 8.50
N PRO A 163 -1.37 20.15 8.68
CA PRO A 163 -0.23 20.99 9.08
C PRO A 163 0.20 20.64 10.50
N LEU A 164 1.50 20.43 10.70
CA LEU A 164 2.08 20.02 11.99
C LEU A 164 2.63 21.19 12.82
N GLU A 165 2.78 22.36 12.18
CA GLU A 165 3.25 23.58 12.81
C GLU A 165 2.15 24.64 12.90
N VAL A 166 2.06 25.30 14.06
CA VAL A 166 1.02 26.32 14.34
C VAL A 166 1.64 27.70 14.62
N GLN A 167 2.98 27.84 14.65
CA GLN A 167 3.61 29.12 15.04
C GLN A 167 4.77 29.60 14.15
N PRO A 168 4.96 30.93 14.05
CA PRO A 168 5.77 31.57 13.04
C PRO A 168 7.21 31.73 13.53
N ILE A 169 7.92 30.62 13.73
CA ILE A 169 9.38 30.73 13.66
C ILE A 169 9.70 30.96 12.18
N SER A 170 10.78 31.68 11.88
CA SER A 170 11.18 32.18 10.55
C SER A 170 11.52 31.08 9.52
N GLN A 171 10.91 29.91 9.62
CA GLN A 171 11.07 28.80 8.71
C GLN A 171 10.34 29.11 7.40
N GLU A 172 11.03 28.88 6.29
CA GLU A 172 10.53 29.06 4.92
C GLU A 172 9.58 27.94 4.50
N SER A 173 9.43 26.89 5.32
CA SER A 173 8.58 25.72 5.08
C SER A 173 7.85 25.29 6.36
N VAL A 174 6.71 24.63 6.18
CA VAL A 174 5.91 23.98 7.24
C VAL A 174 5.92 22.47 7.01
N GLN A 175 6.05 21.70 8.08
CA GLN A 175 5.86 20.25 8.03
C GLN A 175 4.39 19.87 7.94
N VAL A 176 4.09 18.94 7.04
CA VAL A 176 2.72 18.49 6.75
C VAL A 176 2.73 16.97 6.71
N ASP A 177 1.81 16.35 7.45
CA ASP A 177 1.49 14.93 7.29
C ASP A 177 0.36 14.78 6.28
N LEU A 178 0.59 14.01 5.23
CA LEU A 178 -0.39 13.66 4.22
C LEU A 178 -0.96 12.29 4.51
N ALA A 179 -2.29 12.15 4.41
CA ALA A 179 -2.93 10.86 4.27
C ALA A 179 -3.00 10.55 2.76
N ALA A 180 -2.14 9.66 2.27
CA ALA A 180 -1.95 9.41 0.84
C ALA A 180 -2.28 7.97 0.47
N GLU A 181 -2.84 7.76 -0.70
CA GLU A 181 -3.02 6.43 -1.27
C GLU A 181 -1.67 5.83 -1.67
N PRO A 182 -1.47 4.50 -1.49
CA PRO A 182 -0.21 3.83 -1.81
C PRO A 182 0.25 4.03 -3.27
N SER A 183 -0.71 4.09 -4.21
CA SER A 183 -0.44 4.34 -5.64
C SER A 183 0.17 5.72 -5.91
N GLY A 184 -0.14 6.72 -5.08
CA GLY A 184 0.32 8.10 -5.26
C GLY A 184 1.65 8.42 -4.60
N ILE A 185 2.19 7.51 -3.79
CA ILE A 185 3.40 7.77 -2.99
C ILE A 185 4.57 8.15 -3.88
N SER A 186 4.83 7.39 -4.95
CA SER A 186 5.95 7.69 -5.86
C SER A 186 5.81 9.09 -6.49
N THR A 187 4.60 9.50 -6.84
CA THR A 187 4.32 10.82 -7.41
C THR A 187 4.57 11.92 -6.37
N ILE A 188 4.07 11.74 -5.14
CA ILE A 188 4.31 12.66 -4.02
C ILE A 188 5.82 12.81 -3.78
N ARG A 189 6.56 11.69 -3.77
CA ARG A 189 8.04 11.69 -3.61
C ARG A 189 8.75 12.49 -4.70
N SER A 190 8.22 12.48 -5.93
CA SER A 190 8.82 13.20 -7.05
C SER A 190 8.51 14.70 -7.07
N LEU A 191 7.36 15.11 -6.50
CA LEU A 191 6.86 16.48 -6.58
C LEU A 191 7.06 17.29 -5.29
N CYS A 192 7.25 16.63 -4.15
CA CYS A 192 7.38 17.26 -2.84
C CYS A 192 8.77 17.00 -2.23
N GLU A 193 9.28 17.96 -1.46
CA GLU A 193 10.45 17.72 -0.61
C GLU A 193 10.04 16.78 0.53
N LEU A 194 10.47 15.52 0.41
CA LEU A 194 10.28 14.54 1.45
C LEU A 194 11.13 14.86 2.66
N VAL A 195 10.56 14.53 3.80
CA VAL A 195 11.24 14.69 5.05
C VAL A 195 11.77 13.31 5.49
N GLU A 196 13.01 13.04 5.10
CA GLU A 196 13.69 11.77 5.36
C GLU A 196 14.20 11.70 6.81
N PHE A 197 13.30 11.42 7.76
CA PHE A 197 13.70 10.93 9.09
C PHE A 197 12.69 9.89 9.58
N GLN A 198 13.09 9.10 10.57
CA GLN A 198 12.16 8.22 11.24
C GLN A 198 11.09 9.06 11.92
N ARG A 199 9.87 9.02 11.38
CA ARG A 199 8.73 9.80 11.87
C ARG A 199 8.58 9.61 13.37
N LEU A 200 8.52 10.74 14.08
CA LEU A 200 8.36 10.83 15.52
C LEU A 200 9.51 10.16 16.29
N SER A 201 10.74 10.25 15.78
CA SER A 201 11.98 9.94 16.52
C SER A 201 12.50 11.15 17.28
N GLU A 202 13.60 11.01 18.03
CA GLU A 202 14.25 12.14 18.72
C GLU A 202 14.75 13.22 17.74
N ASP A 203 15.09 12.83 16.52
CA ASP A 203 15.57 13.72 15.45
C ASP A 203 14.44 14.41 14.67
N ASP A 204 13.19 14.04 14.95
CA ASP A 204 12.04 14.66 14.32
C ASP A 204 11.95 16.14 14.78
N PRO A 205 11.88 17.12 13.86
CA PRO A 205 11.82 18.53 14.19
C PRO A 205 10.67 18.89 15.14
N ILE A 206 9.53 18.19 15.08
CA ILE A 206 8.43 18.42 16.04
C ILE A 206 8.86 18.08 17.46
N ILE A 207 9.72 17.08 17.63
CA ILE A 207 10.30 16.69 18.91
C ILE A 207 11.42 17.66 19.30
N GLN A 208 12.33 18.00 18.38
CA GLN A 208 13.44 18.92 18.64
C GLN A 208 12.97 20.34 18.99
N MET A 209 11.83 20.78 18.45
CA MET A 209 11.23 22.09 18.76
C MET A 209 10.56 22.17 20.14
N GLN A 210 10.44 21.06 20.87
CA GLN A 210 9.90 21.11 22.23
C GLN A 210 10.93 21.74 23.17
N PRO A 211 10.50 22.53 24.18
CA PRO A 211 11.40 23.27 25.06
C PRO A 211 12.44 22.37 25.71
N ASP A 212 13.62 22.96 25.96
CA ASP A 212 14.80 22.29 26.51
C ASP A 212 14.46 21.49 27.78
N GLY A 213 14.92 20.24 27.79
CA GLY A 213 14.60 19.28 28.84
C GLY A 213 15.06 17.88 28.49
N ASP A 214 14.70 16.92 29.34
CA ASP A 214 14.93 15.50 29.13
C ASP A 214 14.36 15.03 27.75
N PRO A 215 15.11 14.21 26.98
CA PRO A 215 14.66 13.73 25.66
C PRO A 215 13.28 13.07 25.69
N ARG A 216 12.94 12.32 26.74
CA ARG A 216 11.63 11.66 26.86
C ARG A 216 10.52 12.68 27.07
N VAL A 217 10.78 13.76 27.80
CA VAL A 217 9.82 14.87 27.98
C VAL A 217 9.57 15.57 26.65
N ARG A 218 10.62 15.82 25.84
CA ARG A 218 10.44 16.35 24.48
C ARG A 218 9.63 15.41 23.60
N MET A 219 9.94 14.12 23.58
CA MET A 219 9.18 13.12 22.82
C MET A 219 7.71 13.09 23.26
N PHE A 220 7.46 13.07 24.57
CA PHE A 220 6.11 13.08 25.13
C PHE A 220 5.33 14.32 24.68
N ASN A 221 5.93 15.50 24.77
CA ASN A 221 5.28 16.75 24.37
C ASN A 221 5.01 16.80 22.87
N GLY A 222 5.96 16.37 22.05
CA GLY A 222 5.81 16.34 20.60
C GLY A 222 4.76 15.32 20.14
N TYR A 223 4.70 14.12 20.75
CA TYR A 223 3.64 13.14 20.46
C TYR A 223 2.27 13.69 20.83
N ASN A 224 2.12 14.29 22.02
CA ASN A 224 0.86 14.90 22.43
C ASN A 224 0.45 16.05 21.49
N ARG A 225 1.41 16.80 20.97
CA ARG A 225 1.16 17.86 19.99
C ARG A 225 0.60 17.29 18.68
N VAL A 226 1.25 16.30 18.08
CA VAL A 226 0.75 15.68 16.83
C VAL A 226 -0.61 15.01 17.04
N ARG A 227 -0.78 14.30 18.17
CA ARG A 227 -2.06 13.68 18.55
C ARG A 227 -3.19 14.70 18.63
N ARG A 228 -2.94 15.87 19.23
CA ARG A 228 -3.92 16.95 19.30
C ARG A 228 -4.30 17.44 17.91
N LEU A 229 -3.32 17.69 17.04
CA LEU A 229 -3.56 18.14 15.66
C LEU A 229 -4.40 17.13 14.87
N TYR A 230 -4.14 15.83 15.01
CA TYR A 230 -4.99 14.79 14.40
C TYR A 230 -6.39 14.75 14.97
N THR A 231 -6.54 14.94 16.29
CA THR A 231 -7.86 14.99 16.92
C THR A 231 -8.67 16.20 16.43
N GLU A 232 -8.04 17.37 16.32
CA GLU A 232 -8.66 18.60 15.83
C GLU A 232 -9.02 18.48 14.34
N ALA A 233 -8.10 17.99 13.51
CA ALA A 233 -8.34 17.80 12.09
C ALA A 233 -9.46 16.77 11.84
N ARG A 234 -9.48 15.66 12.59
CA ARG A 234 -10.56 14.67 12.58
C ARG A 234 -11.92 15.30 12.93
N ALA A 235 -11.98 16.15 13.96
CA ALA A 235 -13.23 16.78 14.39
C ALA A 235 -13.82 17.74 13.34
N LEU A 236 -12.97 18.34 12.49
CA LEU A 236 -13.38 19.26 11.44
C LEU A 236 -13.86 18.56 10.15
N ARG A 237 -13.71 17.24 10.04
CA ARG A 237 -14.01 16.47 8.82
C ARG A 237 -15.09 15.42 9.09
N GLN A 238 -16.17 15.45 8.31
CA GLN A 238 -17.27 14.49 8.39
C GLN A 238 -17.69 14.04 6.99
N ILE A 239 -16.90 13.24 6.25
CA ILE A 239 -17.45 12.60 5.03
C ILE A 239 -16.83 11.22 4.70
N ASP A 240 -15.55 10.92 5.02
CA ASP A 240 -14.89 9.70 4.49
C ASP A 240 -14.51 8.67 5.58
N GLY A 241 -15.08 7.45 5.48
CA GLY A 241 -14.80 6.33 6.40
C GLY A 241 -13.33 5.87 6.36
N SER A 242 -12.69 5.90 5.21
CA SER A 242 -11.28 5.56 5.03
C SER A 242 -10.37 6.55 5.76
N LEU A 243 -10.68 7.84 5.65
CA LEU A 243 -9.95 8.90 6.35
C LEU A 243 -10.18 8.84 7.87
N MET A 244 -11.39 8.49 8.31
CA MET A 244 -11.69 8.29 9.73
C MET A 244 -10.86 7.16 10.34
N LEU A 245 -10.76 6.02 9.66
CA LEU A 245 -9.94 4.88 10.09
C LEU A 245 -8.46 5.25 10.12
N TRP A 246 -7.98 6.05 9.16
CA TRP A 246 -6.61 6.56 9.17
C TRP A 246 -6.34 7.41 10.42
N TYR A 247 -7.20 8.38 10.73
CA TYR A 247 -7.06 9.18 11.95
C TYR A 247 -7.06 8.32 13.22
N GLU A 248 -7.95 7.33 13.31
CA GLU A 248 -8.04 6.43 14.47
C GLU A 248 -6.77 5.60 14.65
N LYS A 249 -6.25 5.03 13.56
CA LYS A 249 -4.97 4.30 13.56
C LYS A 249 -3.83 5.19 14.05
N GLU A 250 -3.70 6.39 13.50
CA GLU A 250 -2.61 7.31 13.82
C GLU A 250 -2.69 7.84 15.26
N ILE A 251 -3.89 8.17 15.75
CA ILE A 251 -4.10 8.58 17.14
C ILE A 251 -3.80 7.42 18.10
N MET A 252 -4.21 6.19 17.74
CA MET A 252 -3.95 5.00 18.57
C MET A 252 -2.45 4.67 18.65
N ASP A 253 -1.68 4.76 17.55
CA ASP A 253 -0.22 4.57 17.59
C ASP A 253 0.44 5.62 18.50
N LEU A 254 0.03 6.89 18.37
CA LEU A 254 0.50 7.98 19.23
C LEU A 254 0.17 7.73 20.70
N ASP A 255 -1.04 7.29 21.03
CA ASP A 255 -1.43 6.94 22.41
C ASP A 255 -0.58 5.79 22.96
N GLY A 256 -0.31 4.76 22.15
CA GLY A 256 0.58 3.67 22.51
C GLY A 256 2.02 4.15 22.80
N ARG A 257 2.56 5.03 21.95
CA ARG A 257 3.89 5.64 22.14
C ARG A 257 3.95 6.50 23.40
N ILE A 258 2.93 7.32 23.64
CA ILE A 258 2.80 8.16 24.84
C ILE A 258 2.74 7.29 26.11
N GLY A 259 1.96 6.21 26.09
CA GLY A 259 1.87 5.27 27.20
C GLY A 259 3.22 4.65 27.57
N ARG A 260 4.03 4.26 26.56
CA ARG A 260 5.39 3.72 26.78
C ARG A 260 6.36 4.71 27.41
N LEU A 261 6.18 6.01 27.20
CA LEU A 261 7.02 7.05 27.80
C LEU A 261 6.69 7.34 29.27
N ARG A 262 5.49 6.97 29.74
CA ARG A 262 5.01 7.25 31.12
C ARG A 262 5.50 6.25 32.18
N TYR A 263 6.41 5.33 31.85
CA TYR A 263 7.10 4.49 32.83
C TYR A 263 8.40 5.16 33.33
N VAL A 264 8.26 6.25 34.09
CA VAL A 264 9.22 6.72 35.12
C VAL A 264 8.43 7.39 36.23
#